data_AF-A0A3A5SZI2-F1
#
_entry.id   AF-A0A3A5SZI2-F1
#
_cell.length_a   1.000
_cell.length_b   1.000
_cell.length_c   1.000
_cell.angle_alpha   90.00
_cell.angle_beta   90.00
_cell.angle_gamma   90.00
#
_symmetry.space_group_name_H-M   'P 1'
#
loop_
_entity.id
_entity.type
_entity.pdbx_description
1 polymer ?
#
loop_
_entity_poly.entity_id
_entity_poly.type
_entity_poly.pdbx_seq_one_letter_code
_entity_poly.pdbx_strand_id
1 'polypeptide(L)'
;MKRLFIFFVVGLWIVLPAFSQSNDYYLKQAESYQREAKYYFNQAEGYEREAKYYNNQAQKYLKDAEYYADRNNLDKVATRQRWAKDAVDKAKTRQRWAKDAKDKAKTRLEWARDALKKAYNRN
;
A
#
# COMPACT_ATOMS: atom_id res chain seq x y z
N MET A 1 11.61 15.44 -0.15
CA MET A 1 10.13 15.59 -0.23
C MET A 1 9.41 14.43 0.51
N LYS A 2 9.66 14.23 1.81
CA LYS A 2 9.04 13.14 2.60
C LYS A 2 8.44 13.62 3.93
N ARG A 3 8.40 14.94 4.17
CA ARG A 3 7.96 15.54 5.44
C ARG A 3 6.65 16.33 5.31
N LEU A 4 6.08 16.44 4.12
CA LEU A 4 4.85 17.20 3.86
C LEU A 4 3.56 16.36 3.89
N PHE A 5 3.66 15.02 3.86
CA PHE A 5 2.47 14.15 3.86
C PHE A 5 1.94 13.76 5.25
N ILE A 6 2.68 14.04 6.32
CA ILE A 6 2.28 13.66 7.68
C ILE A 6 1.20 14.61 8.24
N PHE A 7 1.11 15.84 7.73
CA PHE A 7 0.11 16.81 8.20
C PHE A 7 -1.33 16.50 7.76
N PHE A 8 -1.52 15.67 6.73
CA PHE A 8 -2.88 15.29 6.30
C PHE A 8 -3.51 14.16 7.13
N VAL A 9 -2.73 13.46 7.97
CA VAL A 9 -3.22 12.30 8.75
C VAL A 9 -3.58 12.66 10.20
N VAL A 10 -3.16 13.83 10.70
CA VAL A 10 -3.29 14.19 12.13
C VAL A 10 -4.39 15.24 12.41
N GLY A 11 -4.87 15.96 11.39
CA GLY A 11 -5.77 17.12 11.54
C GLY A 11 -7.27 16.84 11.64
N LEU A 12 -7.71 15.64 12.05
CA LEU A 12 -9.14 15.29 12.20
C LEU A 12 -9.46 14.81 13.62
N TRP A 13 -8.95 15.53 14.62
CA TRP A 13 -9.50 15.53 15.97
C TRP A 13 -10.57 16.62 16.04
N ILE A 14 -11.79 16.30 15.61
CA ILE A 14 -12.95 17.15 15.88
C ILE A 14 -13.70 16.52 17.05
N VAL A 15 -13.73 17.27 18.14
CA VAL A 15 -14.53 17.06 19.35
C VAL A 15 -16.00 16.91 18.96
N LEU A 16 -16.62 15.77 19.30
CA LEU A 16 -18.06 15.56 19.14
C LEU A 16 -18.79 15.93 20.43
N PRO A 17 -19.79 16.83 20.41
CA PRO A 17 -20.75 16.95 21.50
C PRO A 17 -21.71 15.75 21.43
N ALA A 18 -22.00 15.18 22.60
CA ALA A 18 -22.86 14.02 22.77
C ALA A 18 -24.32 14.33 22.42
N PHE A 19 -24.81 13.93 21.23
CA PHE A 19 -26.25 13.89 20.94
C PHE A 19 -26.66 12.78 19.96
N SER A 20 -27.67 12.01 20.38
CA SER A 20 -28.54 11.06 19.64
C SER A 20 -28.03 9.64 19.34
N GLN A 21 -28.78 8.66 19.86
CA GLN A 21 -28.60 7.21 19.71
C GLN A 21 -28.71 6.70 18.26
N SER A 22 -29.27 7.47 17.32
CA SER A 22 -29.24 7.14 15.88
C SER A 22 -28.00 7.66 15.15
N ASN A 23 -27.37 8.73 15.67
CA ASN A 23 -26.09 9.23 15.17
C ASN A 23 -24.97 8.23 15.43
N ASP A 24 -25.04 7.57 16.58
CA ASP A 24 -24.07 6.56 17.02
C ASP A 24 -23.89 5.42 15.99
N TYR A 25 -24.96 4.96 15.33
CA TYR A 25 -24.86 3.89 14.33
C TYR A 25 -23.98 4.28 13.13
N TYR A 26 -24.29 5.39 12.45
CA TYR A 26 -23.55 5.82 11.26
C TYR A 26 -22.14 6.30 11.61
N LEU A 27 -21.94 6.89 12.80
CA LEU A 27 -20.62 7.22 13.31
C LEU A 27 -19.77 5.96 13.52
N LYS A 28 -20.29 4.94 14.22
CA LYS A 28 -19.60 3.65 14.40
C LYS A 28 -19.30 2.97 13.06
N GLN A 29 -20.21 3.07 12.11
CA GLN A 29 -20.02 2.52 10.76
C GLN A 29 -18.89 3.24 10.02
N ALA A 30 -18.85 4.58 10.09
CA ALA A 30 -17.77 5.37 9.51
C ALA A 30 -16.41 5.02 10.12
N GLU A 31 -16.33 4.91 11.45
CA GLU A 31 -15.11 4.50 12.15
C GLU A 31 -14.65 3.09 11.74
N SER A 32 -15.59 2.16 11.57
CA SER A 32 -15.26 0.81 11.09
C SER A 32 -14.61 0.85 9.71
N TYR A 33 -15.20 1.58 8.78
CA TYR A 33 -14.65 1.74 7.44
C TYR A 33 -13.29 2.46 7.45
N GLN A 34 -13.07 3.43 8.35
CA GLN A 34 -11.74 4.05 8.52
C GLN A 34 -10.70 3.04 9.02
N ARG A 35 -11.05 2.15 9.96
CA ARG A 35 -10.15 1.08 10.43
C ARG A 35 -9.80 0.11 9.31
N GLU A 36 -10.78 -0.29 8.51
CA GLU A 36 -10.57 -1.15 7.34
C GLU A 36 -9.71 -0.47 6.27
N ALA A 37 -9.93 0.82 6.01
CA ALA A 37 -9.08 1.59 5.10
C ALA A 37 -7.62 1.59 5.58
N LYS A 38 -7.40 1.85 6.87
CA LYS A 38 -6.06 1.81 7.49
C LYS A 38 -5.41 0.43 7.34
N TYR A 39 -6.17 -0.64 7.54
CA TYR A 39 -5.67 -2.00 7.32
C TYR A 39 -5.17 -2.22 5.89
N TYR A 40 -5.97 -1.86 4.89
CA TYR A 40 -5.59 -2.01 3.48
C TYR A 40 -4.42 -1.09 3.09
N PHE A 41 -4.32 0.13 3.65
CA PHE A 41 -3.13 0.97 3.47
C PHE A 41 -1.86 0.30 4.01
N ASN A 42 -1.91 -0.27 5.21
CA ASN A 42 -0.78 -0.99 5.79
C ASN A 42 -0.37 -2.20 4.93
N GLN A 43 -1.35 -2.93 4.37
CA GLN A 43 -1.07 -4.01 3.42
C GLN A 43 -0.37 -3.49 2.15
N ALA A 44 -0.87 -2.37 1.59
CA ALA A 44 -0.26 -1.77 0.42
C ALA A 44 1.21 -1.38 0.66
N GLU A 45 1.51 -0.77 1.80
CA GLU A 45 2.90 -0.46 2.16
C GLU A 45 3.75 -1.71 2.32
N GLY A 46 3.18 -2.79 2.87
CA GLY A 46 3.85 -4.09 2.95
C GLY A 46 4.26 -4.60 1.57
N TYR A 47 3.32 -4.62 0.63
CA TYR A 47 3.59 -5.03 -0.74
C TYR A 47 4.58 -4.11 -1.46
N GLU A 48 4.57 -2.80 -1.20
CA GLU A 48 5.58 -1.87 -1.75
C GLU A 48 6.99 -2.17 -1.22
N ARG A 49 7.11 -2.49 0.07
CA ARG A 49 8.41 -2.90 0.66
C ARG A 49 8.92 -4.18 0.01
N GLU A 50 8.06 -5.16 -0.20
CA GLU A 50 8.41 -6.41 -0.88
C GLU A 50 8.77 -6.19 -2.36
N ALA A 51 8.03 -5.34 -3.08
CA ALA A 51 8.36 -4.98 -4.45
C ALA A 51 9.76 -4.35 -4.54
N LYS A 52 10.08 -3.44 -3.62
CA LYS A 52 11.41 -2.83 -3.52
C LYS A 52 12.48 -3.88 -3.22
N TYR A 53 12.21 -4.81 -2.30
CA TYR A 53 13.13 -5.90 -1.98
C TYR A 53 13.47 -6.73 -3.22
N TYR A 54 12.47 -7.16 -3.99
CA TYR A 54 12.69 -7.95 -5.20
C TYR A 54 13.38 -7.15 -6.31
N ASN A 55 13.07 -5.86 -6.47
CA ASN A 55 13.82 -4.99 -7.39
C ASN A 55 15.30 -4.90 -7.03
N ASN A 56 15.62 -4.78 -5.73
CA ASN A 56 17.02 -4.78 -5.28
C ASN A 56 17.70 -6.13 -5.54
N GLN A 57 16.99 -7.26 -5.38
CA GLN A 57 17.51 -8.59 -5.74
C GLN A 57 17.79 -8.70 -7.24
N ALA A 58 16.88 -8.23 -8.09
CA ALA A 58 17.08 -8.21 -9.53
C ALA A 58 18.33 -7.42 -9.93
N GLN A 59 18.54 -6.24 -9.34
CA GLN A 59 19.75 -5.43 -9.57
C GLN A 59 21.03 -6.16 -9.14
N LYS A 60 21.02 -6.86 -8.00
CA LYS A 60 22.16 -7.68 -7.57
C LYS A 60 22.47 -8.79 -8.56
N TYR A 61 21.45 -9.50 -9.03
CA TYR A 61 21.66 -10.55 -10.02
C TYR A 61 22.17 -10.02 -11.36
N LEU A 62 21.72 -8.85 -11.81
CA LEU A 62 22.27 -8.22 -13.01
C LEU A 62 23.75 -7.86 -12.84
N LYS A 63 24.13 -7.31 -11.67
CA LYS A 63 25.53 -7.03 -11.35
C LYS A 63 26.39 -8.30 -11.29
N ASP A 64 25.86 -9.39 -10.73
CA ASP A 64 26.54 -10.69 -10.76
C ASP A 64 26.70 -11.20 -12.19
N ALA A 65 25.70 -11.00 -13.06
CA ALA A 65 25.77 -11.39 -14.45
C ALA A 65 26.89 -10.63 -15.17
N GLU A 66 27.01 -9.31 -14.97
CA GLU A 66 28.10 -8.50 -15.50
C GLU A 66 29.47 -9.04 -15.02
N TYR A 67 29.61 -9.31 -13.72
CA TYR A 67 30.83 -9.87 -13.15
C TYR A 67 31.28 -11.19 -13.80
N TYR A 68 30.33 -12.07 -14.15
CA TYR A 68 30.62 -13.34 -14.82
C TYR A 68 30.82 -13.18 -16.33
N ALA A 69 30.19 -12.18 -16.96
CA ALA A 69 30.40 -11.85 -18.36
C ALA A 69 31.85 -11.41 -18.62
N ASP A 70 32.40 -10.58 -17.74
CA ASP A 70 33.82 -10.13 -17.79
C ASP A 70 34.82 -11.30 -17.71
N ARG A 71 34.38 -12.46 -17.23
CA ARG A 71 35.17 -13.69 -17.08
C ARG A 71 34.82 -14.75 -18.11
N ASN A 72 34.04 -14.38 -19.13
CA ASN A 72 33.56 -15.27 -20.18
C ASN A 72 32.79 -16.50 -19.64
N ASN A 73 32.18 -16.42 -18.46
CA ASN A 73 31.42 -17.51 -17.85
C ASN A 73 29.93 -17.38 -18.19
N LEU A 74 29.59 -17.74 -19.44
CA LEU A 74 28.27 -17.50 -20.01
C LEU A 74 27.14 -18.30 -19.34
N ASP A 75 27.44 -19.50 -18.82
CA ASP A 75 26.45 -20.31 -18.08
C ASP A 75 25.98 -19.60 -16.81
N LYS A 76 26.92 -18.99 -16.07
CA LYS A 76 26.59 -18.20 -14.89
C LYS A 76 25.87 -16.92 -15.27
N VAL A 77 26.24 -16.26 -16.38
CA VAL A 77 25.50 -15.08 -16.90
C VAL A 77 24.03 -15.44 -17.14
N ALA A 78 23.77 -16.51 -17.89
CA ALA A 78 22.41 -16.95 -18.21
C ALA A 78 21.60 -17.28 -16.94
N THR A 79 22.24 -17.93 -15.96
CA THR A 79 21.61 -18.24 -14.66
C THR A 79 21.23 -16.97 -13.90
N ARG A 80 22.15 -16.00 -13.79
CA ARG A 80 21.91 -14.74 -13.07
C ARG A 80 20.85 -13.88 -13.76
N GLN A 81 20.86 -13.81 -15.09
CA GLN A 81 19.81 -13.12 -15.85
C GLN A 81 18.43 -13.74 -15.63
N ARG A 82 18.33 -15.08 -15.55
CA ARG A 82 17.07 -15.77 -15.24
C ARG A 82 16.55 -15.41 -13.85
N TRP A 83 17.42 -15.39 -12.85
CA TRP A 83 17.05 -14.98 -11.48
C TRP A 83 16.67 -13.50 -11.39
N ALA A 84 17.36 -12.63 -12.14
CA ALA A 84 16.99 -11.23 -12.25
C ALA A 84 15.56 -11.07 -12.81
N LYS A 85 15.23 -11.81 -13.87
CA LYS A 85 13.89 -11.81 -14.47
C LYS A 85 12.82 -12.28 -13.46
N ASP A 86 13.04 -13.40 -12.78
CA ASP A 86 12.12 -13.90 -11.76
C ASP A 86 11.88 -12.89 -10.63
N ALA A 87 12.96 -12.23 -10.16
CA ALA A 87 12.85 -11.17 -9.17
C ALA A 87 12.05 -9.96 -9.68
N VAL A 88 12.23 -9.55 -10.94
CA VAL A 88 11.42 -8.49 -11.57
C VAL A 88 9.94 -8.89 -11.63
N ASP A 89 9.63 -10.13 -12.00
CA ASP A 89 8.25 -10.60 -12.11
C ASP A 89 7.56 -10.67 -10.73
N LYS A 90 8.29 -11.08 -9.69
CA LYS A 90 7.85 -10.97 -8.29
C LYS A 90 7.61 -9.52 -7.89
N ALA A 91 8.53 -8.60 -8.20
CA ALA A 91 8.36 -7.18 -7.90
C ALA A 91 7.11 -6.59 -8.55
N LYS A 92 6.86 -6.89 -9.83
CA LYS A 92 5.64 -6.47 -10.56
C LYS A 92 4.38 -7.02 -9.89
N THR A 93 4.40 -8.27 -9.46
CA THR A 93 3.27 -8.89 -8.75
C THR A 93 2.96 -8.14 -7.47
N ARG A 94 3.98 -7.84 -6.65
CA ARG A 94 3.81 -7.07 -5.42
C ARG A 94 3.33 -5.65 -5.67
N GLN A 95 3.79 -4.99 -6.74
CA GLN A 95 3.26 -3.68 -7.14
C GLN A 95 1.76 -3.71 -7.49
N ARG A 96 1.30 -4.77 -8.18
CA ARG A 96 -0.13 -4.95 -8.47
C ARG A 96 -0.95 -5.14 -7.21
N TRP A 97 -0.46 -5.94 -6.27
CA TRP A 97 -1.14 -6.14 -4.98
C TRP A 97 -1.15 -4.87 -4.12
N ALA A 98 -0.07 -4.10 -4.13
CA ALA A 98 -0.04 -2.79 -3.49
C ALA A 98 -1.11 -1.86 -4.05
N LYS A 99 -1.26 -1.83 -5.39
CA LYS A 99 -2.29 -1.03 -6.05
C LYS A 99 -3.70 -1.49 -5.67
N ASP A 100 -3.98 -2.78 -5.75
CA ASP A 100 -5.27 -3.35 -5.37
C ASP A 100 -5.64 -3.04 -3.89
N ALA A 101 -4.66 -3.15 -2.99
CA ALA A 101 -4.85 -2.78 -1.59
C ALA A 101 -5.14 -1.27 -1.43
N LYS A 102 -4.47 -0.38 -2.18
CA LYS A 102 -4.80 1.06 -2.16
C LYS A 102 -6.20 1.34 -2.69
N ASP A 103 -6.61 0.66 -3.75
CA ASP A 103 -7.95 0.81 -4.33
C ASP A 103 -9.01 0.38 -3.30
N LYS A 104 -8.81 -0.75 -2.61
CA LYS A 104 -9.66 -1.17 -1.49
C LYS A 104 -9.70 -0.15 -0.36
N ALA A 105 -8.54 0.39 0.05
CA ALA A 105 -8.47 1.40 1.09
C ALA A 105 -9.26 2.66 0.72
N LYS A 106 -9.15 3.11 -0.53
CA LYS A 106 -9.91 4.25 -1.06
C LYS A 106 -11.42 3.99 -1.02
N THR A 107 -11.87 2.83 -1.46
CA THR A 107 -13.29 2.44 -1.39
C THR A 107 -13.81 2.49 0.05
N ARG A 108 -13.04 1.99 1.03
CA ARG A 108 -13.45 2.06 2.44
C ARG A 108 -13.52 3.51 2.95
N LEU A 109 -12.61 4.38 2.54
CA LEU A 109 -12.70 5.81 2.88
C LEU A 109 -13.94 6.49 2.26
N GLU A 110 -14.31 6.11 1.04
CA GLU A 110 -15.54 6.61 0.40
C GLU A 110 -16.78 6.19 1.19
N TRP A 111 -16.85 4.93 1.62
CA TRP A 111 -17.94 4.44 2.46
C TRP A 111 -17.97 5.11 3.84
N ALA A 112 -16.79 5.37 4.43
CA ALA A 112 -16.70 6.12 5.69
C ALA A 112 -17.27 7.53 5.52
N ARG A 113 -16.92 8.21 4.43
CA ARG A 113 -17.44 9.55 4.11
C ARG A 113 -18.97 9.54 3.93
N ASP A 114 -19.51 8.54 3.25
CA ASP A 114 -20.95 8.44 3.02
C ASP A 114 -21.72 8.13 4.31
N ALA A 115 -21.15 7.30 5.19
CA ALA A 115 -21.69 7.07 6.53
C ALA A 115 -21.69 8.37 7.36
N LEU A 116 -20.60 9.14 7.33
CA LEU A 116 -20.55 10.45 8.01
C LEU A 116 -21.61 11.41 7.46
N LYS A 117 -21.77 11.52 6.14
CA LYS A 117 -22.83 12.36 5.55
C LYS A 117 -24.23 11.98 6.05
N LYS A 118 -24.51 10.67 6.19
CA LYS A 118 -25.81 10.19 6.71
C LYS A 118 -26.01 10.50 8.19
N ALA A 119 -24.93 10.51 8.98
CA ALA A 119 -24.98 10.97 10.36
C ALA A 119 -25.36 12.46 10.42
N TYR A 120 -24.65 13.30 9.66
CA TYR A 120 -24.84 14.77 9.72
C TYR A 120 -26.12 15.28 9.04
N ASN A 121 -26.60 14.64 7.96
CA ASN A 121 -27.81 15.06 7.23
C ASN A 121 -29.12 14.59 7.88
N ARG A 122 -29.07 13.85 9.00
CA ARG A 122 -30.26 13.48 9.79
C ARG A 122 -30.50 14.42 10.98
N ASN A 123 -29.74 15.52 11.07
CA ASN A 123 -29.97 16.62 12.02
C ASN A 123 -30.79 17.74 11.39
#